data_AF-A0A2T5J892-F1
#
_entry.id   AF-A0A2T5J892-F1
#
_cell.length_a   1.000
_cell.length_b   1.000
_cell.length_c   1.000
_cell.angle_alpha   90.00
_cell.angle_beta   90.00
_cell.angle_gamma   90.00
#
_symmetry.space_group_name_H-M   'P 1'
#
loop_
_entity.id
_entity.type
_entity.pdbx_description
1 polymer ?
#
loop_
_entity_poly.entity_id
_entity_poly.type
_entity_poly.pdbx_seq_one_letter_code
_entity_poly.pdbx_strand_id
1 'polypeptide(L)'
;MKRFVLLVTLLNLSVLVLAQDFYYKLPKRRGHMTEREKALVAIAELPETKRLFITSAKSEPALNIAGEPEPGKPYYWIKVGISNFDMFRTTYNYYYYPQTRQIFYLDWVNADFQPISLQQWRYWRTKPAWRKDHVYKRGKLMAKS
;
A
#
# COMPACT_ATOMS: atom_id res chain seq x y z
N MET A 1 -23.96 -29.60 -16.65
CA MET A 1 -23.99 -28.18 -16.22
C MET A 1 -24.05 -27.97 -14.71
N LYS A 2 -24.84 -28.71 -13.92
CA LYS A 2 -24.96 -28.49 -12.45
C LYS A 2 -23.64 -28.60 -11.65
N ARG A 3 -22.69 -29.44 -12.07
CA ARG A 3 -21.39 -29.62 -11.39
C ARG A 3 -20.39 -28.46 -11.62
N PHE A 4 -20.52 -27.72 -12.73
CA PHE A 4 -19.63 -26.60 -13.05
C PHE A 4 -20.00 -25.33 -12.27
N VAL A 5 -21.30 -25.12 -12.03
CA VAL A 5 -21.81 -24.01 -11.21
C VAL A 5 -21.37 -24.15 -9.75
N LEU A 6 -21.35 -25.38 -9.21
CA LEU A 6 -20.94 -25.65 -7.83
C LEU A 6 -19.46 -25.35 -7.56
N LEU A 7 -18.59 -25.58 -8.56
CA LEU A 7 -17.16 -25.31 -8.48
C LEU A 7 -16.86 -23.80 -8.53
N VAL A 8 -17.60 -23.05 -9.36
CA VAL A 8 -17.47 -21.58 -9.44
C VAL A 8 -17.98 -20.92 -8.16
N THR A 9 -19.04 -21.42 -7.53
CA THR A 9 -19.51 -20.88 -6.23
C THR A 9 -18.56 -21.20 -5.08
N LEU A 10 -17.99 -22.42 -5.02
CA LEU A 10 -16.99 -22.78 -4.01
C LEU A 10 -15.69 -21.95 -4.15
N LEU A 11 -15.26 -21.67 -5.39
CA LEU A 11 -14.09 -20.82 -5.63
C LEU A 11 -14.33 -19.39 -5.10
N ASN A 12 -15.53 -18.82 -5.32
CA ASN A 12 -15.87 -17.47 -4.84
C ASN A 12 -15.98 -17.40 -3.30
N LEU A 13 -16.48 -18.45 -2.64
CA LEU A 13 -16.53 -18.53 -1.18
C LEU A 13 -15.14 -18.56 -0.53
N SER A 14 -14.16 -19.23 -1.16
CA SER A 14 -12.79 -19.29 -0.64
C SER A 14 -12.07 -17.92 -0.67
N VAL A 15 -12.35 -17.09 -1.68
CA VAL A 15 -11.79 -15.72 -1.78
C VAL A 15 -12.35 -14.81 -0.67
N LEU A 16 -13.61 -15.01 -0.29
CA LEU A 16 -14.27 -14.24 0.78
C LEU A 16 -13.70 -14.57 2.17
N VAL A 17 -13.35 -15.83 2.45
CA VAL A 17 -12.79 -16.25 3.75
C VAL A 17 -11.38 -15.68 3.95
N LEU A 18 -10.52 -15.72 2.92
CA LEU A 18 -9.17 -15.13 2.99
C LEU A 18 -9.20 -13.59 3.13
N ALA A 19 -10.25 -12.94 2.63
CA ALA A 19 -10.45 -11.50 2.85
C ALA A 19 -10.86 -11.19 4.30
N GLN A 20 -11.63 -12.07 4.96
CA GLN A 20 -12.06 -11.86 6.35
C GLN A 20 -10.88 -11.89 7.33
N ASP A 21 -9.98 -12.86 7.23
CA ASP A 21 -8.81 -12.94 8.12
C ASP A 21 -7.88 -11.70 8.02
N PHE A 22 -7.82 -11.08 6.83
CA PHE A 22 -7.13 -9.80 6.64
C PHE A 22 -7.84 -8.64 7.38
N TYR A 23 -9.17 -8.56 7.31
CA TYR A 23 -9.95 -7.54 8.03
C TYR A 23 -9.82 -7.65 9.56
N TYR A 24 -9.47 -8.81 10.11
CA TYR A 24 -9.32 -9.00 11.56
C TYR A 24 -8.04 -8.37 12.14
N LYS A 25 -6.99 -8.14 11.34
CA LYS A 25 -5.73 -7.51 11.79
C LYS A 25 -5.71 -5.98 11.67
N LEU A 26 -6.69 -5.38 11.00
CA LEU A 26 -6.83 -3.92 10.92
C LEU A 26 -7.66 -3.40 12.10
N PRO A 27 -7.43 -2.14 12.56
CA PRO A 27 -8.29 -1.51 13.56
C PRO A 27 -9.74 -1.57 13.07
N LYS A 28 -10.62 -2.24 13.80
CA LYS A 28 -12.04 -2.32 13.44
C LYS A 28 -12.68 -0.94 13.60
N ARG A 29 -13.50 -0.51 12.62
CA ARG A 29 -14.30 0.75 12.64
C ARG A 29 -15.40 0.77 13.72
N ARG A 30 -15.10 0.43 14.98
CA ARG A 30 -16.03 0.58 16.11
C ARG A 30 -15.34 1.38 17.20
N GLY A 31 -15.64 2.67 17.26
CA GLY A 31 -15.10 3.60 18.26
C GLY A 31 -14.34 4.78 17.65
N HIS A 32 -13.86 5.67 18.52
CA HIS A 32 -13.03 6.80 18.15
C HIS A 32 -11.62 6.31 17.76
N MET A 33 -11.29 6.33 16.47
CA MET A 33 -9.96 6.00 15.98
C MET A 33 -8.97 7.14 16.24
N THR A 34 -7.76 6.81 16.66
CA THR A 34 -6.60 7.71 16.68
C THR A 34 -6.22 8.12 15.24
N GLU A 35 -5.51 9.23 15.08
CA GLU A 35 -4.99 9.64 13.74
C GLU A 35 -4.05 8.58 13.15
N ARG A 36 -3.29 7.90 14.02
CA ARG A 36 -2.43 6.77 13.66
C ARG A 36 -3.22 5.63 13.02
N GLU A 37 -4.34 5.23 13.63
CA GLU A 37 -5.22 4.18 13.10
C GLU A 37 -5.92 4.63 11.82
N LYS A 38 -6.35 5.88 11.73
CA LYS A 38 -6.93 6.44 10.49
C LYS A 38 -5.94 6.37 9.34
N ALA A 39 -4.68 6.70 9.58
CA ALA A 39 -3.61 6.60 8.59
C ALA A 39 -3.42 5.15 8.10
N LEU A 40 -3.34 4.19 9.02
CA LEU A 40 -3.21 2.77 8.68
C LEU A 40 -4.41 2.24 7.89
N VAL A 41 -5.63 2.59 8.29
CA VAL A 41 -6.86 2.21 7.57
C VAL A 41 -6.87 2.81 6.17
N ALA A 42 -6.52 4.09 6.03
CA ALA A 42 -6.48 4.75 4.71
C ALA A 42 -5.49 4.07 3.75
N ILE A 43 -4.30 3.69 4.23
CA ILE A 43 -3.31 2.96 3.43
C ILE A 43 -3.76 1.52 3.14
N ALA A 44 -4.39 0.85 4.11
CA ALA A 44 -4.94 -0.49 3.95
C ALA A 44 -6.05 -0.54 2.89
N GLU A 45 -6.81 0.54 2.76
CA GLU A 45 -7.93 0.64 1.83
C GLU A 45 -7.50 0.82 0.37
N LEU A 46 -6.23 1.17 0.11
CA LEU A 46 -5.68 1.35 -1.25
C LEU A 46 -5.74 0.05 -2.06
N PRO A 47 -6.10 0.09 -3.36
CA PRO A 47 -6.23 -1.11 -4.20
C PRO A 47 -4.94 -1.95 -4.26
N GLU A 48 -3.79 -1.30 -4.44
CA GLU A 48 -2.47 -1.94 -4.47
C GLU A 48 -2.08 -2.60 -3.15
N THR A 49 -2.47 -2.02 -2.02
CA THR A 49 -2.25 -2.59 -0.69
C THR A 49 -3.13 -3.83 -0.52
N LYS A 50 -4.44 -3.72 -0.75
CA LYS A 50 -5.36 -4.87 -0.71
C LYS A 50 -4.89 -6.02 -1.60
N ARG A 51 -4.46 -5.71 -2.82
CA ARG A 51 -3.92 -6.72 -3.74
C ARG A 51 -2.67 -7.40 -3.18
N LEU A 52 -1.74 -6.66 -2.59
CA LEU A 52 -0.56 -7.25 -1.95
C LEU A 52 -0.97 -8.20 -0.83
N PHE A 53 -1.89 -7.77 0.04
CA PHE A 53 -2.35 -8.59 1.15
C PHE A 53 -3.04 -9.88 0.70
N ILE A 54 -3.82 -9.83 -0.38
CA ILE A 54 -4.44 -11.02 -0.98
C ILE A 54 -3.37 -11.94 -1.60
N THR A 55 -2.49 -11.39 -2.43
CA THR A 55 -1.53 -12.18 -3.22
C THR A 55 -0.36 -12.74 -2.40
N SER A 56 -0.05 -12.10 -1.26
CA SER A 56 1.06 -12.48 -0.38
C SER A 56 0.59 -13.00 0.97
N ALA A 57 -0.67 -13.42 1.11
CA ALA A 57 -1.27 -13.79 2.40
C ALA A 57 -0.45 -14.80 3.21
N LYS A 58 0.17 -15.79 2.54
CA LYS A 58 1.05 -16.81 3.16
C LYS A 58 2.41 -16.28 3.62
N SER A 59 2.76 -15.08 3.21
CA SER A 59 4.03 -14.43 3.50
C SER A 59 3.85 -13.29 4.53
N GLU A 60 2.75 -13.27 5.29
CA GLU A 60 2.54 -12.30 6.37
C GLU A 60 2.71 -10.83 5.92
N PRO A 61 1.88 -10.36 4.98
CA PRO A 61 1.90 -8.97 4.57
C PRO A 61 1.48 -8.09 5.76
N ALA A 62 2.11 -6.93 5.89
CA ALA A 62 1.92 -6.05 7.04
C ALA A 62 2.08 -4.56 6.69
N LEU A 63 1.55 -3.71 7.57
CA LEU A 63 1.73 -2.27 7.59
C LEU A 63 2.65 -1.92 8.76
N ASN A 64 3.64 -1.08 8.53
CA ASN A 64 4.57 -0.61 9.55
C ASN A 64 4.64 0.92 9.51
N ILE A 65 4.49 1.57 10.66
CA ILE A 65 4.72 3.02 10.77
C ILE A 65 6.20 3.23 11.04
N ALA A 66 6.89 3.76 10.04
CA ALA A 66 8.32 4.05 10.10
C ALA A 66 8.62 5.45 10.65
N GLY A 67 7.63 6.34 10.69
CA GLY A 67 7.74 7.67 11.26
C GLY A 67 6.37 8.29 11.54
N GLU A 68 6.30 9.07 12.61
CA GLU A 68 5.10 9.79 13.04
C GLU A 68 5.26 11.31 12.81
N PRO A 69 4.16 12.07 12.77
CA PRO A 69 4.23 13.52 12.58
C PRO A 69 5.04 14.21 13.69
N GLU A 70 6.02 15.01 13.28
CA GLU A 70 6.86 15.83 14.17
C GLU A 70 7.09 17.21 13.53
N PRO A 71 7.58 18.23 14.27
CA PRO A 71 7.91 19.53 13.69
C PRO A 71 8.81 19.38 12.44
N GLY A 72 8.35 19.90 11.30
CA GLY A 72 9.05 19.76 10.01
C GLY A 72 8.74 18.48 9.21
N LYS A 73 8.00 17.52 9.78
CA LYS A 73 7.49 16.32 9.07
C LYS A 73 6.02 16.09 9.42
N PRO A 74 5.07 16.82 8.78
CA PRO A 74 3.66 16.79 9.15
C PRO A 74 2.91 15.59 8.56
N TYR A 75 3.52 14.41 8.53
CA TYR A 75 2.97 13.20 7.90
C TYR A 75 3.36 11.93 8.66
N TYR A 76 2.52 10.90 8.57
CA TYR A 76 2.91 9.54 8.91
C TYR A 76 3.65 8.91 7.74
N TRP A 77 4.82 8.32 7.99
CA TRP A 77 5.52 7.48 7.03
C TRP A 77 5.15 6.02 7.25
N ILE A 78 4.42 5.44 6.30
CA ILE A 78 3.89 4.08 6.38
C ILE A 78 4.54 3.21 5.31
N LYS A 79 5.14 2.11 5.75
CA LYS A 79 5.69 1.04 4.91
C LYS A 79 4.67 -0.09 4.79
N VAL A 80 4.49 -0.59 3.58
CA VAL A 80 3.65 -1.75 3.29
C VAL A 80 4.54 -2.82 2.70
N GLY A 81 4.52 -4.02 3.24
CA GLY A 81 5.50 -5.02 2.87
C GLY A 81 5.17 -6.39 3.40
N ILE A 82 6.18 -7.24 3.34
CA ILE A 82 6.17 -8.62 3.81
C ILE A 82 7.06 -8.66 5.05
N SER A 83 6.52 -9.17 6.16
CA SER A 83 7.24 -9.27 7.43
C SER A 83 7.59 -10.73 7.70
N ASN A 84 8.87 -11.08 7.71
CA ASN A 84 9.32 -12.46 7.92
C ASN A 84 10.25 -12.45 9.13
N PHE A 85 9.79 -12.96 10.29
CA PHE A 85 10.50 -13.16 11.57
C PHE A 85 11.44 -12.02 12.04
N ASP A 86 12.49 -11.69 11.29
CA ASP A 86 13.51 -10.69 11.61
C ASP A 86 13.58 -9.50 10.63
N MET A 87 12.88 -9.55 9.49
CA MET A 87 13.00 -8.54 8.43
C MET A 87 11.66 -8.09 7.85
N PHE A 88 11.53 -6.77 7.68
CA PHE A 88 10.41 -6.15 6.96
C PHE A 88 10.84 -5.75 5.54
N ARG A 89 10.45 -6.55 4.54
CA ARG A 89 10.69 -6.23 3.13
C ARG A 89 9.61 -5.29 2.63
N THR A 90 9.98 -4.03 2.45
CA THR A 90 9.05 -2.99 2.00
C THR A 90 8.74 -3.14 0.51
N THR A 91 7.46 -3.19 0.16
CA THR A 91 6.93 -3.20 -1.21
C THR A 91 6.46 -1.80 -1.63
N TYR A 92 5.80 -1.07 -0.72
CA TYR A 92 5.33 0.29 -0.95
C TYR A 92 5.70 1.19 0.22
N ASN A 93 6.03 2.45 -0.07
CA ASN A 93 6.22 3.50 0.94
C ASN A 93 5.21 4.61 0.67
N TYR A 94 4.53 5.06 1.73
CA TYR A 94 3.55 6.14 1.64
C TYR A 94 3.78 7.19 2.70
N TYR A 95 3.45 8.42 2.35
CA TYR A 95 3.23 9.50 3.31
C TYR A 95 1.74 9.79 3.42
N TYR A 96 1.22 9.78 4.64
CA TYR A 96 -0.16 10.16 4.95
C TYR A 96 -0.17 11.46 5.76
N TYR A 97 -0.77 12.51 5.20
CA TYR A 97 -0.88 13.81 5.84
C TYR A 97 -2.20 13.88 6.62
N PRO A 98 -2.19 13.83 7.98
CA PRO A 98 -3.42 13.72 8.76
C PRO A 98 -4.36 14.93 8.59
N GLN A 99 -3.80 16.13 8.40
CA GLN A 99 -4.58 17.37 8.25
C GLN A 99 -5.41 17.40 6.96
N THR A 100 -4.82 16.95 5.84
CA THR A 100 -5.46 16.99 4.51
C THR A 100 -6.01 15.64 4.08
N ARG A 101 -5.68 14.57 4.83
CA ARG A 101 -5.92 13.16 4.49
C ARG A 101 -5.34 12.73 3.14
N GLN A 102 -4.38 13.49 2.62
CA GLN A 102 -3.72 13.18 1.37
C GLN A 102 -2.69 12.07 1.56
N ILE A 103 -2.61 11.20 0.56
CA ILE A 103 -1.62 10.13 0.49
C ILE A 103 -0.70 10.40 -0.69
N PHE A 104 0.60 10.35 -0.43
CA PHE A 104 1.65 10.42 -1.43
C PHE A 104 2.44 9.12 -1.45
N TYR A 105 2.93 8.75 -2.63
CA TYR A 105 3.88 7.66 -2.77
C TYR A 105 5.29 8.19 -2.54
N LEU A 106 6.08 7.47 -1.76
CA LEU A 106 7.51 7.71 -1.63
C LEU A 106 8.24 6.71 -2.53
N ASP A 107 9.02 7.26 -3.46
CA ASP A 107 9.98 6.49 -4.22
C ASP A 107 11.40 6.93 -3.87
N TRP A 108 12.27 5.98 -3.54
CA TRP A 108 13.64 6.21 -3.12
C TRP A 108 14.53 6.63 -4.28
N VAL A 109 14.09 6.43 -5.53
CA VAL A 109 14.73 6.96 -6.75
C VAL A 109 14.26 8.37 -7.14
N ASN A 110 13.49 9.05 -6.29
CA ASN A 110 13.12 10.44 -6.49
C ASN A 110 14.24 11.39 -6.06
N ALA A 111 15.03 11.83 -7.04
CA ALA A 111 16.18 12.72 -6.83
C ALA A 111 15.79 14.08 -6.24
N ASP A 112 14.56 14.54 -6.48
CA ASP A 112 14.11 15.87 -6.05
C ASP A 112 13.37 15.84 -4.70
N PHE A 113 13.23 14.65 -4.07
CA PHE A 113 12.44 14.41 -2.84
C PHE A 113 11.00 14.99 -2.87
N GLN A 114 10.46 15.26 -4.07
CA GLN A 114 9.15 15.86 -4.22
C GLN A 114 8.03 14.83 -3.93
N PRO A 115 6.92 15.21 -3.28
CA PRO A 115 5.79 14.31 -3.10
C PRO A 115 5.26 13.79 -4.45
N ILE A 116 5.20 12.47 -4.63
CA ILE A 116 4.58 11.86 -5.83
C ILE A 116 3.13 11.55 -5.49
N SER A 117 2.18 12.15 -6.23
CA SER A 117 0.76 11.82 -6.00
C SER A 117 0.48 10.35 -6.36
N LEU A 118 -0.47 9.72 -5.67
CA LEU A 118 -0.84 8.34 -5.98
C LEU A 118 -1.27 8.16 -7.43
N GLN A 119 -1.98 9.14 -8.02
CA GLN A 119 -2.42 9.08 -9.40
C GLN A 119 -1.23 9.09 -10.37
N GLN A 120 -0.27 9.98 -10.13
CA GLN A 120 0.94 10.09 -10.95
C GLN A 120 1.78 8.82 -10.87
N TRP A 121 1.99 8.30 -9.66
CA TRP A 121 2.67 7.02 -9.46
C TRP A 121 1.96 5.86 -10.17
N ARG A 122 0.63 5.73 -10.00
CA ARG A 122 -0.17 4.69 -10.68
C ARG A 122 -0.05 4.79 -12.19
N TYR A 123 -0.08 6.00 -12.75
CA TYR A 123 0.11 6.21 -14.19
C TYR A 123 1.49 5.73 -14.65
N TRP A 124 2.56 6.11 -13.94
CA TRP A 124 3.92 5.74 -14.30
C TRP A 124 4.18 4.24 -14.22
N ARG A 125 3.64 3.54 -13.23
CA ARG A 125 3.77 2.07 -13.13
C ARG A 125 3.26 1.29 -14.34
N THR A 126 2.40 1.91 -15.15
CA THR A 126 1.91 1.28 -16.39
C THR A 126 2.87 1.45 -17.57
N LYS A 127 3.88 2.32 -17.45
CA LYS A 127 4.79 2.65 -18.55
C LYS A 127 5.94 1.64 -18.64
N PRO A 128 6.38 1.24 -19.84
CA PRO A 128 7.53 0.36 -20.01
C PRO A 128 8.81 0.89 -19.33
N ALA A 129 8.99 2.22 -19.31
CA ALA A 129 10.11 2.90 -18.65
C ALA A 129 10.20 2.61 -17.14
N TRP A 130 9.08 2.30 -16.48
CA TRP A 130 9.07 1.94 -15.05
C TRP A 130 9.85 0.65 -14.75
N ARG A 131 9.90 -0.27 -15.72
CA ARG A 131 10.57 -1.57 -15.54
C ARG A 131 12.09 -1.48 -15.70
N LYS A 132 12.60 -0.32 -16.13
CA LYS A 132 14.03 -0.03 -16.21
C LYS A 132 14.42 0.77 -14.97
N ASP A 133 15.72 0.87 -14.72
CA ASP A 133 16.23 1.86 -13.78
C ASP A 133 15.70 3.24 -14.18
N HIS A 134 15.10 3.95 -13.24
CA HIS A 134 14.46 5.22 -13.51
C HIS A 134 14.69 6.21 -12.36
N VAL A 135 14.50 7.49 -12.66
CA VAL A 135 14.47 8.58 -11.69
C VAL A 135 13.28 9.48 -11.96
N TYR A 136 12.82 10.15 -10.92
CA TYR A 136 11.84 11.22 -11.05
C TYR A 136 12.56 12.55 -11.00
N LYS A 137 12.33 13.35 -12.03
CA LYS A 137 12.88 14.71 -12.09
C LYS A 137 11.83 15.65 -12.63
N ARG A 138 11.55 16.73 -11.89
CA ARG A 138 10.57 17.78 -12.30
C ARG A 138 9.21 17.20 -12.70
N GLY A 139 8.70 16.22 -11.94
CA GLY A 139 7.39 15.61 -12.19
C GLY A 139 7.31 14.73 -13.44
N LYS A 140 8.45 14.22 -13.95
CA LYS A 140 8.51 13.29 -15.08
C LYS A 140 9.27 12.01 -14.70
N LEU A 141 8.82 10.88 -15.25
CA LEU A 141 9.53 9.59 -15.19
C LEU A 141 10.63 9.57 -16.27
N MET A 142 11.88 9.45 -15.84
CA MET A 142 13.05 9.40 -16.72
C MET A 142 13.70 8.03 -16.57
N ALA A 143 13.76 7.23 -17.63
CA ALA A 143 14.58 6.02 -17.61
C ALA A 143 16.06 6.41 -17.61
N LYS A 144 16.87 5.75 -16.77
CA LYS A 144 18.32 5.80 -16.90
C LYS A 144 18.69 5.02 -18.16
N SER A 145 19.43 5.69 -19.05
CA SER A 145 20.05 5.10 -20.23
C SER A 145 21.16 4.14 -19.84
#